data_AF-A0A8S3X4Z3-F1
#
_entry.id   AF-A0A8S3X4Z3-F1
#
_cell.length_a   1.000
_cell.length_b   1.000
_cell.length_c   1.000
_cell.angle_alpha   90.00
_cell.angle_beta   90.00
_cell.angle_gamma   90.00
#
_symmetry.space_group_name_H-M   'P 1'
#
loop_
_entity.id
_entity.type
_entity.pdbx_description
1 polymer ?
#
loop_
_entity_poly.entity_id
_entity_poly.type
_entity_poly.pdbx_seq_one_letter_code
_entity_poly.pdbx_strand_id
1 'polypeptide(L)'
;MVKCGTCGRYLPVTDGIICGKCNVAYHRGSLNLSEKTKISASWMCPACKNKVPRTGDHSNTPVKCQEVGECSPLHKDIDIGLEIRLFRNELSAMRNELKDVRDNITVVKDTVLACNKSLEEMDCRVTKLEKVYEEHLIKCDTKILEDTISELRVQLNERDQDLLVNDLEISGLPEQKGENPINTVVLCAKKDGSRY
;
A
#
# COMPACT_ATOMS: atom_id res chain seq x y z
N MET A 1 6.86 38.71 0.55
CA MET A 1 7.66 37.61 -0.04
C MET A 1 8.09 38.03 -1.44
N VAL A 2 9.32 37.71 -1.86
CA VAL A 2 9.86 38.09 -3.18
C VAL A 2 10.23 36.85 -3.98
N LYS A 3 10.17 36.90 -5.31
CA LYS A 3 10.48 35.76 -6.19
C LYS A 3 11.96 35.76 -6.58
N CYS A 4 12.60 34.59 -6.51
CA CYS A 4 14.00 34.44 -6.87
C CYS A 4 14.22 34.52 -8.38
N GLY A 5 15.18 35.34 -8.83
CA GLY A 5 15.52 35.48 -10.25
C GLY A 5 16.17 34.25 -10.92
N THR A 6 16.66 33.26 -10.15
CA THR A 6 17.30 32.05 -10.69
C THR A 6 16.37 30.84 -10.67
N CYS A 7 15.83 30.48 -9.51
CA CYS A 7 15.01 29.25 -9.35
C CYS A 7 13.50 29.49 -9.43
N GLY A 8 13.05 30.75 -9.48
CA GLY A 8 11.63 31.10 -9.57
C GLY A 8 10.80 30.85 -8.30
N ARG A 9 11.39 30.36 -7.21
CA ARG A 9 10.70 30.13 -5.92
C ARG A 9 10.64 31.41 -5.07
N TYR A 10 9.68 31.49 -4.15
CA TYR A 10 9.51 32.62 -3.24
C TYR A 10 10.44 32.52 -2.04
N LEU A 11 10.96 33.67 -1.59
CA LEU A 11 11.79 33.81 -0.40
C LEU A 11 11.28 34.92 0.55
N PRO A 12 11.62 34.83 1.84
CA PRO A 12 11.43 35.91 2.80
C PRO A 12 12.17 37.17 2.35
N VAL A 13 11.60 38.35 2.61
CA VAL A 13 12.19 39.64 2.20
C VAL A 13 13.55 39.87 2.87
N THR A 14 13.77 39.28 4.04
CA THR A 14 14.98 39.42 4.86
C THR A 14 16.11 38.46 4.48
N ASP A 15 15.83 37.41 3.73
CA ASP A 15 16.77 36.29 3.49
C ASP A 15 17.30 36.23 2.05
N GLY A 16 17.00 37.29 1.29
CA GLY A 16 17.37 37.43 -0.11
C GLY A 16 18.55 38.35 -0.35
N ILE A 17 19.34 38.04 -1.37
CA ILE A 17 20.37 38.95 -1.88
C ILE A 17 19.75 39.74 -3.03
N ILE A 18 19.83 41.06 -2.95
CA ILE A 18 19.29 41.95 -3.97
C ILE A 18 20.45 42.42 -4.85
N CYS A 19 20.29 42.29 -6.18
CA CYS A 19 21.25 42.84 -7.13
C CYS A 19 21.15 44.37 -7.17
N GLY A 20 22.24 45.09 -6.93
CA GLY A 20 22.25 46.55 -6.97
C GLY A 20 21.96 47.17 -8.34
N LYS A 21 22.01 46.39 -9.43
CA LYS A 21 21.75 46.88 -10.81
C LYS A 21 20.33 46.60 -11.31
N CYS A 22 19.80 45.39 -11.09
CA CYS A 22 18.46 45.02 -11.56
C CYS A 22 17.41 44.92 -10.45
N ASN A 23 17.80 45.12 -9.20
CA ASN A 23 16.95 45.04 -8.00
C ASN A 23 16.19 43.72 -7.82
N VAL A 24 16.60 42.66 -8.52
CA VAL A 24 16.02 41.31 -8.40
C VAL A 24 16.62 40.60 -7.19
N ALA A 25 15.78 39.88 -6.44
CA ALA A 25 16.16 39.09 -5.28
C ALA A 25 16.60 37.66 -5.66
N TYR A 26 17.57 37.11 -4.94
CA TYR A 26 18.12 35.79 -5.17
C TYR A 26 18.35 35.04 -3.86
N HIS A 27 18.13 33.72 -3.87
CA HIS A 27 18.56 32.86 -2.77
C HIS A 27 20.10 32.78 -2.74
N ARG A 28 20.68 32.73 -1.55
CA ARG A 28 22.11 32.43 -1.34
C ARG A 28 22.51 31.11 -1.99
N GLY A 29 21.69 30.06 -1.79
CA GLY A 29 21.91 28.74 -2.36
C GLY A 29 21.87 28.71 -3.90
N SER A 30 21.01 29.52 -4.53
CA SER A 30 20.96 29.61 -6.01
C SER A 30 22.17 30.30 -6.64
N LEU A 31 23.02 30.92 -5.82
CA LEU A 31 24.24 31.61 -6.23
C LEU A 31 25.51 30.91 -5.70
N ASN A 32 25.38 29.72 -5.10
CA ASN A 32 26.46 28.98 -4.43
C ASN A 32 27.22 29.84 -3.39
N LEU A 33 26.53 30.75 -2.72
CA LEU A 33 27.10 31.58 -1.67
C LEU A 33 26.88 30.92 -0.31
N SER A 34 27.97 30.79 0.47
CA SER A 34 27.89 30.32 1.86
C SER A 34 27.10 31.30 2.73
N GLU A 35 26.42 30.80 3.76
CA GLU A 35 25.66 31.61 4.73
C GLU A 35 26.53 32.67 5.43
N LYS A 36 27.84 32.42 5.56
CA LYS A 36 28.78 33.33 6.22
C LYS A 36 29.34 34.43 5.30
N THR A 37 29.06 34.39 4.01
CA THR A 37 29.60 35.37 3.07
C THR A 37 28.92 36.72 3.27
N LYS A 38 29.70 37.73 3.67
CA LYS A 38 29.27 39.14 3.70
C LYS A 38 29.20 39.67 2.27
N ILE A 39 28.06 40.23 1.90
CA ILE A 39 27.80 40.73 0.55
C ILE A 39 27.81 42.25 0.60
N SER A 40 28.57 42.88 -0.29
CA SER A 40 28.61 44.33 -0.38
C SER A 40 27.30 44.88 -0.95
N ALA A 41 26.93 46.10 -0.57
CA ALA A 41 25.77 46.80 -1.15
C ALA A 41 25.89 47.02 -2.67
N SER A 42 27.10 46.96 -3.21
CA SER A 42 27.42 47.04 -4.64
C SER A 42 27.36 45.69 -5.37
N TRP A 43 26.87 44.63 -4.73
CA TRP A 43 26.84 43.31 -5.34
C TRP A 43 25.91 43.27 -6.57
N MET A 44 26.40 42.64 -7.63
CA MET A 44 25.69 42.45 -8.89
C MET A 44 25.50 40.97 -9.17
N CYS A 45 24.31 40.60 -9.66
CA CYS A 45 24.06 39.23 -10.10
C CYS A 45 24.92 38.87 -11.32
N PRO A 46 25.18 37.58 -11.57
CA PRO A 46 26.02 37.13 -12.70
C PRO A 46 25.55 37.67 -14.06
N ALA A 47 24.24 37.73 -14.29
CA ALA A 47 23.66 38.28 -15.52
C ALA A 47 23.95 39.78 -15.70
N CYS A 48 23.96 40.54 -14.61
CA CYS A 48 24.30 41.97 -14.63
C CYS A 48 25.81 42.19 -14.75
N LYS A 49 26.61 41.36 -14.08
CA LYS A 49 28.08 41.42 -14.11
C LYS A 49 28.65 41.14 -15.51
N ASN A 50 28.06 40.19 -16.24
CA ASN A 50 28.47 39.85 -17.61
C ASN A 50 28.11 40.93 -18.64
N LYS A 51 27.22 41.87 -18.30
CA LYS A 51 26.82 43.01 -19.15
C LYS A 51 27.62 44.28 -18.86
N VAL A 52 28.58 44.25 -17.94
CA VAL A 52 29.47 45.39 -17.69
C VAL A 52 30.69 45.22 -18.60
N PRO A 53 31.03 46.21 -19.46
CA PRO A 53 32.27 46.20 -20.22
C PRO A 53 33.44 46.00 -19.26
N ARG A 54 34.36 45.07 -19.58
CA ARG A 54 35.58 44.90 -18.79
C ARG A 54 36.48 46.09 -19.08
N THR A 55 36.32 47.18 -18.33
CA THR A 55 37.22 48.34 -18.36
C THR A 55 38.47 48.01 -17.55
N GLY A 56 39.25 47.06 -18.03
CA GLY A 56 40.57 46.74 -17.52
C GLY A 56 41.59 47.11 -18.59
N ASP A 57 42.57 47.92 -18.21
CA ASP A 57 43.71 48.23 -19.06
C ASP A 57 44.46 46.91 -19.35
N HIS A 58 44.36 46.41 -20.59
CA HIS A 58 44.97 45.15 -21.04
C HIS A 58 46.48 45.31 -21.33
N SER A 59 47.08 46.42 -20.90
CA SER A 59 48.49 46.79 -21.11
C SER A 59 49.50 45.88 -20.38
N ASN A 60 49.05 45.01 -19.47
CA ASN A 60 49.91 44.13 -18.65
C ASN A 60 49.65 42.62 -18.80
N THR A 61 49.03 42.17 -19.88
CA THR A 61 49.19 40.74 -20.27
C THR A 61 50.52 40.60 -21.01
N PRO A 62 51.52 39.87 -20.48
CA PRO A 62 52.77 39.66 -21.19
C PRO A 62 52.47 38.85 -22.45
N VAL A 63 52.51 39.51 -23.61
CA VAL A 63 52.61 38.80 -24.88
C VAL A 63 54.03 38.24 -24.91
N LYS A 64 54.17 36.96 -24.56
CA LYS A 64 55.44 36.25 -24.67
C LYS A 64 55.78 36.09 -26.16
N CYS A 65 56.44 37.09 -26.74
CA CYS A 65 57.14 36.95 -28.01
C CYS A 65 58.20 35.86 -27.82
N GLN A 66 58.05 34.77 -28.57
CA GLN A 66 58.92 33.61 -28.48
C GLN A 66 60.12 33.85 -29.39
N GLU A 67 61.30 34.04 -28.78
CA GLU A 67 62.57 33.87 -29.46
C GLU A 67 62.70 32.44 -29.99
N VAL A 68 63.41 32.32 -31.11
CA VAL A 68 63.68 31.11 -31.88
C VAL A 68 64.21 30.00 -30.95
N GLY A 69 63.32 29.08 -30.61
CA GLY A 69 63.62 27.86 -29.87
C GLY A 69 62.63 26.79 -30.31
N GLU A 70 63.15 25.66 -30.76
CA GLU A 70 62.42 24.51 -31.30
C GLU A 70 61.14 24.23 -30.51
N CYS A 71 60.01 24.60 -31.13
CA CYS A 71 58.69 24.41 -30.56
C CYS A 71 58.24 23.00 -30.94
N SER A 72 58.50 22.03 -30.05
CA SER A 72 57.73 20.79 -30.06
C SER A 72 56.28 21.14 -29.74
N PRO A 73 55.28 20.79 -30.58
CA PRO A 73 53.91 21.16 -30.32
C PRO A 73 53.37 20.27 -29.20
N LEU A 74 53.36 20.78 -27.97
CA LEU A 74 52.46 20.32 -26.92
C LEU A 74 51.09 20.98 -27.12
N HIS A 75 50.56 20.83 -28.33
CA HIS A 75 49.13 20.83 -28.51
C HIS A 75 48.69 19.53 -27.84
N LYS A 76 47.90 19.58 -26.76
CA LYS A 76 47.13 18.40 -26.38
C LYS A 76 46.11 18.22 -27.48
N ASP A 77 46.55 17.65 -28.59
CA ASP A 77 45.71 17.09 -29.61
C ASP A 77 44.96 16.00 -28.88
N ILE A 78 43.80 16.37 -28.34
CA ILE A 78 42.73 15.41 -28.10
C ILE A 78 42.59 14.78 -29.47
N ASP A 79 43.09 13.55 -29.60
CA ASP A 79 42.95 12.78 -30.82
C ASP A 79 41.45 12.58 -30.98
N ILE A 80 40.84 13.45 -31.79
CA ILE A 80 39.41 13.44 -32.10
C ILE A 80 39.03 12.03 -32.60
N GLY A 81 39.96 11.31 -33.22
CA GLY A 81 39.80 9.90 -33.60
C GLY A 81 39.66 8.95 -32.40
N LEU A 82 40.38 9.16 -31.29
CA LEU A 82 40.21 8.39 -30.06
C LEU A 82 38.87 8.69 -29.38
N GLU A 83 38.48 9.95 -29.26
CA GLU A 83 37.19 10.33 -28.66
C GLU A 83 36.00 9.80 -29.47
N ILE A 84 36.06 9.88 -30.81
CA ILE A 84 35.03 9.29 -31.69
C ILE A 84 34.94 7.77 -31.50
N ARG A 85 36.08 7.08 -31.32
CA ARG A 85 36.10 5.63 -31.06
C ARG A 85 35.51 5.29 -29.70
N LEU A 86 35.84 6.04 -28.66
CA LEU A 86 35.28 5.86 -27.31
C LEU A 86 33.77 6.08 -27.31
N PHE A 87 33.31 7.18 -27.89
CA PHE A 87 31.89 7.46 -28.04
C PHE A 87 31.15 6.38 -28.85
N ARG A 88 31.78 5.85 -29.92
CA ARG A 88 31.21 4.73 -30.68
C ARG A 88 31.09 3.47 -29.83
N ASN A 89 32.07 3.20 -28.97
CA ASN A 89 32.03 2.06 -28.06
C ASN A 89 30.94 2.24 -27.00
N GLU A 90 30.79 3.44 -26.42
CA GLU A 90 29.71 3.76 -25.47
C GLU A 90 28.33 3.65 -26.11
N LEU A 91 28.14 4.17 -27.34
CA LEU A 91 26.91 3.98 -28.10
C LEU A 91 26.62 2.50 -28.37
N SER A 92 27.66 1.70 -28.62
CA SER A 92 27.49 0.26 -28.80
C SER A 92 27.10 -0.43 -27.50
N ALA A 93 27.71 -0.03 -26.36
CA ALA A 93 27.37 -0.55 -25.05
C ALA A 93 25.92 -0.20 -24.67
N MET A 94 25.51 1.06 -24.83
CA MET A 94 24.13 1.49 -24.59
C MET A 94 23.12 0.76 -25.49
N ARG A 95 23.47 0.48 -26.75
CA ARG A 95 22.59 -0.33 -27.62
C ARG A 95 22.44 -1.76 -27.12
N ASN A 96 23.48 -2.34 -26.53
CA ASN A 96 23.40 -3.68 -25.95
C ASN A 96 22.56 -3.64 -24.67
N GLU A 97 22.78 -2.69 -23.77
CA GLU A 97 21.95 -2.51 -22.57
C GLU A 97 20.47 -2.29 -22.92
N LEU A 98 20.17 -1.51 -23.96
CA LEU A 98 18.79 -1.31 -24.44
C LEU A 98 18.17 -2.57 -25.02
N LYS A 99 18.97 -3.48 -25.60
CA LYS A 99 18.49 -4.80 -26.01
C LYS A 99 18.20 -5.66 -24.79
N ASP A 100 19.11 -5.70 -23.83
CA ASP A 100 18.93 -6.48 -22.60
C ASP A 100 17.70 -5.99 -21.81
N VAL A 101 17.49 -4.67 -21.71
CA VAL A 101 16.28 -4.09 -21.10
C VAL A 101 15.02 -4.53 -21.85
N ARG A 102 15.05 -4.54 -23.18
CA ARG A 102 13.93 -5.00 -23.99
C ARG A 102 13.62 -6.48 -23.74
N ASP A 103 14.64 -7.32 -23.69
CA ASP A 103 14.50 -8.75 -23.45
C ASP A 103 13.97 -9.03 -22.03
N ASN A 104 14.45 -8.28 -21.04
CA ASN A 104 13.90 -8.30 -19.68
C ASN A 104 12.42 -7.86 -19.64
N ILE A 105 12.05 -6.81 -20.39
CA ILE A 105 10.64 -6.38 -20.49
C ILE A 105 9.77 -7.48 -21.11
N THR A 106 10.26 -8.20 -22.12
CA THR A 106 9.51 -9.32 -22.69
C THR A 106 9.34 -10.47 -21.70
N VAL A 107 10.39 -10.82 -20.95
CA VAL A 107 10.30 -11.84 -19.90
C VAL A 107 9.31 -11.41 -18.81
N VAL A 108 9.40 -10.17 -18.32
CA VAL A 108 8.48 -9.65 -17.31
C VAL A 108 7.04 -9.70 -17.82
N LYS A 109 6.79 -9.27 -19.06
CA LYS A 109 5.47 -9.35 -19.69
C LYS A 109 4.93 -10.79 -19.67
N ASP A 110 5.76 -11.76 -20.06
CA ASP A 110 5.34 -13.17 -20.10
C ASP A 110 5.05 -13.71 -18.68
N THR A 111 5.87 -13.34 -17.69
CA THR A 111 5.61 -13.72 -16.28
C THR A 111 4.31 -13.12 -15.74
N VAL A 112 3.99 -11.87 -16.08
CA VAL A 112 2.73 -11.22 -15.68
C VAL A 112 1.53 -11.90 -16.34
N LEU A 113 1.63 -12.26 -17.63
CA LEU A 113 0.58 -13.00 -18.31
C LEU A 113 0.34 -14.38 -17.67
N ALA A 114 1.41 -15.09 -17.32
CA ALA A 114 1.30 -16.37 -16.61
C ALA A 114 0.65 -16.20 -15.23
N CYS A 115 1.06 -15.17 -14.47
CA CYS A 115 0.48 -14.87 -13.17
C CYS A 115 -1.01 -14.54 -13.24
N ASN A 116 -1.41 -13.71 -14.21
CA ASN A 116 -2.82 -13.36 -14.43
C ASN A 116 -3.66 -14.61 -14.73
N LYS A 117 -3.15 -15.52 -15.56
CA LYS A 117 -3.82 -16.80 -15.82
C LYS A 117 -4.01 -17.62 -14.54
N SER A 118 -2.97 -17.73 -13.71
CA SER A 118 -3.10 -18.42 -12.42
C SER A 118 -4.09 -17.74 -11.47
N LEU A 119 -4.19 -16.41 -11.50
CA LEU A 119 -5.19 -15.66 -10.74
C LEU A 119 -6.61 -15.95 -11.23
N GLU A 120 -6.84 -15.99 -12.54
CA GLU A 120 -8.15 -16.36 -13.12
C GLU A 120 -8.55 -17.80 -12.74
N GLU A 121 -7.60 -18.73 -12.75
CA GLU A 121 -7.83 -20.11 -12.30
C GLU A 121 -8.17 -20.18 -10.80
N MET A 122 -7.51 -19.38 -9.97
CA MET A 122 -7.83 -19.28 -8.54
C MET A 122 -9.20 -18.64 -8.31
N ASP A 123 -9.52 -17.56 -9.01
CA ASP A 123 -10.82 -16.89 -8.94
C ASP A 123 -11.94 -17.88 -9.28
N CYS A 124 -11.80 -18.63 -10.39
CA CYS A 124 -12.75 -19.67 -10.77
C CYS A 124 -12.91 -20.77 -9.69
N ARG A 125 -11.83 -21.15 -9.01
CA ARG A 125 -11.89 -22.13 -7.90
C ARG A 125 -12.62 -21.56 -6.69
N VAL A 126 -12.38 -20.28 -6.35
CA VAL A 126 -13.05 -19.60 -5.25
C VAL A 126 -14.55 -19.49 -5.54
N THR A 127 -14.95 -19.03 -6.73
CA THR A 127 -16.36 -18.96 -7.11
C THR A 127 -17.06 -20.32 -7.04
N LYS A 128 -16.39 -21.41 -7.42
CA LYS A 128 -16.94 -22.77 -7.28
C LYS A 128 -17.14 -23.16 -5.83
N LEU A 129 -16.18 -22.84 -4.95
CA LEU A 129 -16.28 -23.13 -3.53
C LEU A 129 -17.38 -22.32 -2.86
N GLU A 130 -17.49 -21.03 -3.18
CA GLU A 130 -18.56 -20.15 -2.70
C GLU A 130 -19.93 -20.69 -3.10
N LYS A 131 -20.09 -21.11 -4.37
CA LYS A 131 -21.33 -21.71 -4.84
C LYS A 131 -21.70 -23.00 -4.11
N VAL A 132 -20.73 -23.90 -3.89
CA VAL A 132 -20.96 -25.14 -3.12
C VAL A 132 -21.35 -24.80 -1.69
N TYR A 133 -20.70 -23.81 -1.09
CA TYR A 133 -20.99 -23.36 0.27
C TYR A 133 -22.39 -22.75 0.39
N GLU A 134 -22.79 -21.89 -0.55
CA GLU A 134 -24.16 -21.36 -0.63
C GLU A 134 -25.18 -22.48 -0.81
N GLU A 135 -24.93 -23.42 -1.74
CA GLU A 135 -25.80 -24.56 -1.95
C GLU A 135 -25.93 -25.44 -0.70
N HIS A 136 -24.86 -25.61 0.07
CA HIS A 136 -24.84 -26.44 1.28
C HIS A 136 -25.45 -25.72 2.51
N LEU A 137 -25.29 -24.39 2.63
CA LEU A 137 -25.98 -23.57 3.62
C LEU A 137 -27.49 -23.50 3.37
N ILE A 138 -27.90 -23.51 2.11
CA ILE A 138 -29.31 -23.41 1.71
C ILE A 138 -29.98 -24.80 1.71
N LYS A 139 -29.26 -25.88 1.38
CA LYS A 139 -29.82 -27.22 1.33
C LYS A 139 -29.67 -27.96 2.67
N CYS A 140 -30.75 -27.89 3.41
CA CYS A 140 -31.47 -29.03 3.96
C CYS A 140 -30.82 -29.92 5.02
N ASP A 141 -29.50 -30.10 5.12
CA ASP A 141 -28.98 -31.07 6.10
C ASP A 141 -29.27 -30.65 7.54
N THR A 142 -29.07 -29.36 7.86
CA THR A 142 -29.44 -28.83 9.19
C THR A 142 -30.94 -28.82 9.40
N LYS A 143 -31.72 -28.38 8.42
CA LYS A 143 -33.18 -28.30 8.57
C LYS A 143 -33.85 -29.68 8.65
N ILE A 144 -33.46 -30.63 7.77
CA ILE A 144 -33.94 -32.01 7.82
C ILE A 144 -33.55 -32.66 9.15
N LEU A 145 -32.32 -32.40 9.62
CA LEU A 145 -31.87 -32.91 10.91
C LEU A 145 -32.67 -32.29 12.06
N GLU A 146 -32.94 -30.98 12.03
CA GLU A 146 -33.76 -30.27 13.02
C GLU A 146 -35.22 -30.77 13.01
N ASP A 147 -35.80 -31.00 11.83
CA ASP A 147 -37.14 -31.57 11.66
C ASP A 147 -37.18 -33.00 12.22
N THR A 148 -36.18 -33.82 11.91
CA THR A 148 -36.05 -35.20 12.44
C THR A 148 -35.90 -35.19 13.97
N ILE A 149 -35.07 -34.30 14.52
CA ILE A 149 -34.90 -34.16 15.98
C ILE A 149 -36.22 -33.74 16.61
N SER A 150 -36.96 -32.82 15.99
CA SER A 150 -38.24 -32.34 16.50
C SER A 150 -39.28 -33.46 16.49
N GLU A 151 -39.35 -34.24 15.42
CA GLU A 151 -40.25 -35.39 15.32
C GLU A 151 -39.92 -36.47 16.35
N LEU A 152 -38.64 -36.82 16.52
CA LEU A 152 -38.21 -37.78 17.53
C LEU A 152 -38.52 -37.31 18.95
N ARG A 153 -38.40 -36.01 19.24
CA ARG A 153 -38.78 -35.44 20.54
C ARG A 153 -40.28 -35.57 20.81
N VAL A 154 -41.11 -35.35 19.79
CA VAL A 154 -42.56 -35.53 19.92
C VAL A 154 -42.88 -36.99 20.20
N GLN A 155 -42.31 -37.93 19.43
CA GLN A 155 -42.52 -39.36 19.64
C GLN A 155 -42.08 -39.84 21.02
N LEU A 156 -40.97 -39.31 21.55
CA LEU A 156 -40.53 -39.62 22.91
C LEU A 156 -41.53 -39.12 23.95
N ASN A 157 -41.98 -37.87 23.83
CA ASN A 157 -42.95 -37.30 24.76
C ASN A 157 -44.29 -38.05 24.72
N GLU A 158 -44.76 -38.45 23.54
CA GLU A 158 -45.98 -39.24 23.38
C GLU A 158 -45.84 -40.61 24.05
N ARG A 159 -44.70 -41.29 23.84
CA ARG A 159 -44.44 -42.58 24.50
C ARG A 159 -44.34 -42.44 26.01
N ASP A 160 -43.70 -41.39 26.51
CA ASP A 160 -43.59 -41.14 27.95
C ASP A 160 -44.98 -40.88 28.55
N GLN A 161 -45.83 -40.14 27.84
CA GLN A 161 -47.21 -39.91 28.27
C GLN A 161 -48.04 -41.19 28.24
N ASP A 162 -47.89 -42.03 27.22
CA ASP A 162 -48.57 -43.33 27.08
C ASP A 162 -48.21 -44.28 28.23
N LEU A 163 -46.94 -44.28 28.68
CA LEU A 163 -46.49 -45.08 29.81
C LEU A 163 -47.17 -44.67 31.13
N LEU A 164 -47.55 -43.40 31.26
CA LEU A 164 -48.18 -42.84 32.46
C LEU A 164 -49.71 -42.91 32.43
N VAL A 165 -50.34 -43.41 31.36
CA VAL A 165 -51.82 -43.40 31.21
C VAL A 165 -52.56 -44.11 32.35
N ASN A 166 -51.94 -45.13 32.95
CA ASN A 166 -52.53 -45.89 34.06
C ASN A 166 -52.08 -45.41 35.44
N ASP A 167 -51.20 -44.42 35.49
CA ASP A 167 -50.62 -43.93 36.73
C ASP A 167 -51.43 -42.73 37.23
N LEU A 168 -51.79 -42.77 38.51
CA LEU A 168 -52.51 -41.70 39.19
C LEU A 168 -51.67 -41.19 40.35
N GLU A 169 -51.23 -39.92 40.26
CA GLU A 169 -50.56 -39.24 41.36
C GLU A 169 -51.59 -38.55 42.26
N ILE A 170 -51.64 -38.93 43.53
CA ILE A 170 -52.50 -38.31 44.54
C ILE A 170 -51.63 -37.56 45.53
N SER A 171 -51.62 -36.23 45.41
CA SER A 171 -50.80 -35.33 46.22
C SER A 171 -51.63 -34.53 47.22
N GLY A 172 -51.00 -34.10 48.33
CA GLY A 172 -51.64 -33.24 49.35
C GLY A 172 -52.46 -33.98 50.41
N LEU A 173 -52.26 -35.29 50.58
CA LEU A 173 -52.88 -36.05 51.66
C LEU A 173 -52.09 -35.91 52.98
N PRO A 174 -52.73 -35.65 54.13
CA PRO A 174 -52.06 -35.64 55.42
C PRO A 174 -51.70 -37.07 55.84
N GLU A 175 -50.42 -37.33 56.13
CA GLU A 175 -49.97 -38.65 56.58
C GLU A 175 -50.20 -38.84 58.09
N GLN A 176 -50.91 -39.92 58.48
CA GLN A 176 -51.02 -40.33 59.88
C GLN A 176 -50.44 -41.73 60.11
N LYS A 177 -49.87 -41.97 61.30
CA LYS A 177 -49.29 -43.27 61.66
C LYS A 177 -50.36 -44.36 61.69
N GLY A 178 -50.13 -45.44 60.93
CA GLY A 178 -50.98 -46.63 60.92
C GLY A 178 -52.09 -46.61 59.86
N GLU A 179 -52.15 -45.60 59.01
CA GLU A 179 -53.10 -45.58 57.88
C GLU A 179 -52.68 -46.54 56.76
N ASN A 180 -53.67 -47.15 56.12
CA ASN A 180 -53.45 -48.00 54.95
C ASN A 180 -53.67 -47.18 53.67
N PRO A 181 -52.63 -46.96 52.83
CA PRO A 181 -52.72 -46.14 51.63
C PRO A 181 -53.75 -46.64 50.62
N ILE A 182 -53.98 -47.96 50.54
CA ILE A 182 -55.00 -48.54 49.64
C ILE A 182 -56.40 -48.05 50.01
N ASN A 183 -56.69 -47.98 51.32
CA ASN A 183 -58.01 -47.56 51.79
C ASN A 183 -58.25 -46.06 51.54
N THR A 184 -57.19 -45.25 51.65
CA THR A 184 -57.23 -43.82 51.31
C THR A 184 -57.51 -43.59 49.84
N VAL A 185 -56.84 -44.35 48.95
CA VAL A 185 -57.11 -44.30 47.49
C VAL A 185 -58.56 -44.66 47.16
N VAL A 186 -59.12 -45.71 47.79
CA VAL A 186 -60.52 -46.11 47.58
C VAL A 186 -61.50 -45.03 48.07
N LEU A 187 -61.22 -44.37 49.19
CA LEU A 187 -62.05 -43.28 49.71
C LEU A 187 -62.02 -42.06 48.79
N CYS A 188 -60.84 -41.68 48.29
CA CYS A 188 -60.69 -40.62 47.30
C CYS A 188 -61.47 -40.94 46.01
N ALA A 189 -61.29 -42.15 45.46
CA ALA A 189 -61.98 -42.59 44.25
C ALA A 189 -63.51 -42.56 44.38
N LYS A 190 -64.03 -42.99 45.54
CA LYS A 190 -65.48 -42.94 45.85
C LYS A 190 -66.02 -41.51 45.93
N LYS A 191 -65.20 -40.56 46.41
CA LYS A 191 -65.62 -39.17 46.59
C LYS A 191 -65.66 -38.40 45.27
N ASP A 192 -64.75 -38.68 44.35
CA ASP A 192 -64.68 -38.05 43.02
C ASP A 192 -65.65 -38.65 41.99
N GLY A 193 -66.50 -39.61 42.41
CA GLY A 193 -67.57 -40.16 41.56
C GLY A 193 -67.08 -41.15 40.50
N SER A 194 -65.83 -41.59 40.56
CA SER A 194 -65.31 -42.67 39.72
C SER A 194 -65.89 -44.00 40.21
N ARG A 195 -67.04 -44.37 39.63
CA ARG A 195 -67.67 -45.68 39.84
C ARG A 195 -66.90 -46.71 39.01
N TYR A 196 -66.02 -47.46 39.67
CA TYR A 196 -65.69 -48.81 39.24
C TYR A 196 -66.68 -49.79 39.88
#